data_AF-A0A453D745-F1
#
_entry.id   AF-A0A453D745-F1
#
_cell.length_a   1.000
_cell.length_b   1.000
_cell.length_c   1.000
_cell.angle_alpha   90.00
_cell.angle_beta   90.00
_cell.angle_gamma   90.00
#
_symmetry.space_group_name_H-M   'P 1'
#
loop_
_entity.id
_entity.type
_entity.pdbx_description
1 polymer ?
#
loop_
_entity_poly.entity_id
_entity_poly.type
_entity_poly.pdbx_seq_one_letter_code
_entity_poly.pdbx_strand_id
1 'polypeptide(L)'
;MFLAHFVGDVHQPLHCGHVDDLGGNTIKLRWYKRKSNLHKVWDSDVITEAMKDFFDKDQDAMIESIQRNITEDWSSEEKQWEACRSKTTTCAEKYAQESALLACDAYEGVEQDDTLGDEYYFKALPVVQKRLAQGGVRLAAILNRIFSGNGRLQSI
;
A
#
# COMPACT_ATOMS: atom_id res chain seq x y z
N MET A 1 -7.04 9.80 -15.08
CA MET A 1 -6.10 9.62 -13.95
C MET A 1 -6.78 8.87 -12.80
N PHE A 2 -7.37 7.70 -13.08
CA PHE A 2 -8.11 6.91 -12.07
C PHE A 2 -7.40 5.61 -11.73
N LEU A 3 -6.90 4.91 -12.76
CA LEU A 3 -6.23 3.62 -12.60
C LEU A 3 -5.04 3.68 -11.63
N ALA A 4 -4.13 4.66 -11.80
CA ALA A 4 -2.97 4.79 -10.93
C ALA A 4 -3.36 5.02 -9.46
N HIS A 5 -4.39 5.84 -9.22
CA HIS A 5 -4.89 6.14 -7.89
C HIS A 5 -5.52 4.90 -7.24
N PHE A 6 -6.47 4.26 -7.92
CA PHE A 6 -7.15 3.08 -7.36
C PHE A 6 -6.26 1.85 -7.22
N VAL A 7 -5.21 1.72 -8.05
CA VAL A 7 -4.19 0.69 -7.81
C VAL A 7 -3.38 1.02 -6.54
N GLY A 8 -3.13 2.30 -6.25
CA GLY A 8 -2.58 2.69 -4.94
C GLY A 8 -3.53 2.34 -3.80
N ASP A 9 -4.78 2.78 -3.86
CA ASP A 9 -5.78 2.60 -2.81
C ASP A 9 -6.06 1.13 -2.49
N VAL A 10 -6.21 0.27 -3.50
CA VAL A 10 -6.46 -1.16 -3.26
C VAL A 10 -5.28 -1.84 -2.55
N HIS A 11 -4.09 -1.22 -2.53
CA HIS A 11 -2.94 -1.72 -1.76
C HIS A 11 -2.88 -1.19 -0.32
N GLN A 12 -3.65 -0.17 0.04
CA GLN A 12 -3.79 0.30 1.42
C GLN A 12 -4.68 -0.70 2.18
N PRO A 13 -4.18 -1.41 3.21
CA PRO A 13 -4.94 -2.45 3.91
C PRO A 13 -6.35 -2.05 4.34
N LEU A 14 -6.49 -0.88 4.98
CA LEU A 14 -7.74 -0.36 5.52
C LEU A 14 -8.72 0.20 4.46
N HIS A 15 -8.31 0.35 3.19
CA HIS A 15 -9.25 0.56 2.08
C HIS A 15 -10.03 -0.72 1.76
N CYS A 16 -9.58 -1.87 2.27
CA CYS A 16 -10.29 -3.15 2.27
C CYS A 16 -10.62 -3.61 3.70
N GLY A 17 -10.82 -2.66 4.63
CA GLY A 17 -11.13 -2.91 6.04
C GLY A 17 -12.61 -3.16 6.32
N HIS A 18 -13.00 -3.05 7.60
CA HIS A 18 -14.37 -3.33 8.03
C HIS A 18 -15.36 -2.23 7.60
N VAL A 19 -16.59 -2.63 7.31
CA VAL A 19 -17.67 -1.70 6.94
C VAL A 19 -18.13 -0.87 8.14
N ASP A 20 -18.24 -1.49 9.32
CA ASP A 20 -18.82 -0.88 10.53
C ASP A 20 -17.99 0.31 11.05
N ASP A 21 -16.68 0.30 10.81
CA ASP A 21 -15.76 1.37 11.21
C ASP A 21 -15.28 2.25 10.04
N LEU A 22 -15.89 2.06 8.86
CA LEU A 22 -15.53 2.74 7.62
C LEU A 22 -14.04 2.60 7.30
N GLY A 23 -13.49 1.39 7.44
CA GLY A 23 -12.07 1.12 7.24
C GLY A 23 -11.18 1.77 8.31
N GLY A 24 -11.63 1.81 9.57
CA GLY A 24 -10.90 2.40 10.69
C GLY A 24 -11.01 3.93 10.77
N ASN A 25 -11.84 4.56 9.94
CA ASN A 25 -12.07 6.00 10.00
C ASN A 25 -12.77 6.43 11.29
N THR A 26 -13.66 5.59 11.83
CA THR A 26 -14.41 5.90 13.06
C THR A 26 -13.63 5.60 14.34
N ILE A 27 -12.57 4.79 14.26
CA ILE A 27 -11.66 4.49 15.38
C ILE A 27 -10.76 5.71 15.61
N LYS A 28 -11.14 6.58 16.54
CA LYS A 28 -10.37 7.79 16.87
C LYS A 28 -9.31 7.44 17.91
N LEU A 29 -8.11 7.93 17.69
CA LEU A 29 -6.95 7.62 18.52
C LEU A 29 -5.94 8.77 18.45
N ARG A 30 -4.79 8.59 19.10
CA ARG A 30 -3.64 9.47 18.98
C ARG A 30 -2.50 8.76 18.28
N TRP A 31 -1.91 9.44 17.31
CA TRP A 31 -0.61 9.08 16.76
C TRP A 31 0.44 9.92 17.47
N TYR A 32 1.20 9.29 18.37
CA TYR A 32 2.03 9.97 19.36
C TYR A 32 1.23 11.07 20.09
N LYS A 33 1.62 12.33 19.94
CA LYS A 33 0.97 13.47 20.61
C LYS A 33 -0.21 14.04 19.83
N ARG A 34 -0.43 13.63 18.57
CA ARG A 34 -1.40 14.23 17.65
C ARG A 34 -2.68 13.40 17.60
N LYS A 35 -3.84 14.06 17.50
CA LYS A 35 -5.11 13.35 17.25
C LYS A 35 -5.12 12.80 15.82
N SER A 36 -5.55 11.56 15.64
CA SER A 36 -5.69 10.89 14.35
C SER A 36 -6.89 9.92 14.39
N ASN A 37 -6.95 9.04 13.40
CA ASN A 37 -7.81 7.85 13.38
C ASN A 37 -7.03 6.70 12.74
N LEU A 38 -7.47 5.45 12.96
CA LEU A 38 -6.73 4.28 12.48
C LEU A 38 -6.52 4.31 10.96
N HIS A 39 -7.53 4.68 10.18
CA HIS A 39 -7.40 4.80 8.72
C HIS A 39 -6.28 5.78 8.31
N LYS A 40 -6.26 6.96 8.92
CA LYS A 40 -5.27 8.00 8.63
C LYS A 40 -3.84 7.58 9.01
N VAL A 41 -3.71 6.75 10.05
CA VAL A 41 -2.40 6.22 10.47
C VAL A 41 -1.76 5.44 9.32
N TRP A 42 -2.55 4.61 8.62
CA TRP A 42 -2.09 3.81 7.48
C TRP A 42 -2.01 4.60 6.18
N ASP A 43 -2.93 5.55 5.93
CA ASP A 43 -2.87 6.41 4.74
C ASP A 43 -1.62 7.30 4.72
N SER A 44 -1.21 7.82 5.90
CA SER A 44 -0.26 8.94 5.92
C SER A 44 0.66 9.02 7.14
N ASP A 45 0.21 8.72 8.36
CA ASP A 45 1.03 9.04 9.54
C ASP A 45 2.28 8.14 9.63
N VAL A 46 2.18 6.84 9.32
CA VAL A 46 3.33 5.92 9.28
C VAL A 46 4.35 6.36 8.24
N ILE A 47 3.90 6.74 7.03
CA ILE A 47 4.77 7.20 5.95
C ILE A 47 5.45 8.51 6.33
N THR A 48 4.70 9.44 6.91
CA THR A 48 5.21 10.75 7.34
C THR A 48 6.27 10.61 8.43
N GLU A 49 6.04 9.70 9.39
CA GLU A 49 7.02 9.43 10.46
C GLU A 49 8.29 8.79 9.88
N ALA A 50 8.16 7.83 8.97
CA ALA A 50 9.32 7.22 8.29
C ALA A 50 10.13 8.23 7.46
N MET A 51 9.46 9.10 6.71
CA MET A 51 10.10 10.20 5.98
C MET A 51 10.92 11.09 6.93
N LYS A 52 10.37 11.41 8.10
CA LYS A 52 11.07 12.23 9.09
C LYS A 52 12.24 11.50 9.74
N ASP A 53 12.07 10.23 10.10
CA ASP A 53 13.03 9.51 10.93
C ASP A 53 14.21 8.94 10.13
N PHE A 54 14.00 8.56 8.87
CA PHE A 54 15.00 7.86 8.07
C PHE A 54 15.48 8.61 6.82
N PHE A 55 14.73 9.61 6.36
CA PHE A 55 14.97 10.20 5.04
C PHE A 55 15.11 11.73 5.05
N ASP A 56 15.21 12.37 6.22
CA ASP A 56 15.28 13.85 6.34
C ASP A 56 14.15 14.57 5.57
N LYS A 57 12.97 13.93 5.51
CA LYS A 57 11.80 14.36 4.74
C LYS A 57 12.01 14.43 3.22
N ASP A 58 13.07 13.81 2.72
CA ASP A 58 13.33 13.63 1.30
C ASP A 58 12.49 12.45 0.76
N GLN A 59 11.55 12.76 -0.12
CA GLN A 59 10.69 11.77 -0.75
C GLN A 59 11.47 10.90 -1.75
N ASP A 60 12.42 11.49 -2.48
CA ASP A 60 13.19 10.77 -3.49
C ASP A 60 14.09 9.74 -2.82
N ALA A 61 14.69 10.08 -1.68
CA ALA A 61 15.46 9.14 -0.87
C ALA A 61 14.63 7.93 -0.40
N MET A 62 13.37 8.14 0.00
CA MET A 62 12.46 7.05 0.37
C MET A 62 12.09 6.19 -0.85
N ILE A 63 11.80 6.82 -1.99
CA ILE A 63 11.50 6.12 -3.25
C ILE A 63 12.69 5.25 -3.66
N GLU A 64 13.90 5.80 -3.65
CA GLU A 64 15.12 5.04 -3.96
C GLU A 64 15.33 3.87 -3.00
N SER A 65 15.04 4.06 -1.71
CA SER A 65 15.13 2.97 -0.74
C SER A 65 14.14 1.85 -1.06
N ILE A 66 12.89 2.17 -1.41
CA ILE A 66 11.90 1.17 -1.81
C ILE A 66 12.32 0.48 -3.11
N GLN A 67 12.85 1.22 -4.09
CA GLN A 67 13.36 0.67 -5.35
C GLN A 67 14.53 -0.30 -5.12
N ARG A 68 15.48 0.05 -4.24
CA ARG A 68 16.57 -0.85 -3.85
C ARG A 68 16.03 -2.14 -3.24
N ASN A 69 15.07 -2.05 -2.32
CA ASN A 69 14.45 -3.24 -1.72
C ASN A 69 13.72 -4.11 -2.76
N ILE A 70 13.08 -3.51 -3.78
CA ILE A 70 12.47 -4.27 -4.89
C ILE A 70 13.53 -5.09 -5.64
N THR A 71 14.69 -4.50 -5.92
CA THR A 71 15.78 -5.16 -6.68
C THR A 71 16.65 -6.09 -5.85
N GLU A 72 16.68 -5.92 -4.54
CA GLU A 72 17.51 -6.69 -3.61
C GLU A 72 16.61 -7.60 -2.76
N ASP A 73 16.18 -7.12 -1.59
CA ASP A 73 15.46 -7.89 -0.56
C ASP A 73 14.20 -8.62 -1.07
N TRP A 74 13.43 -7.99 -1.96
CA TRP A 74 12.18 -8.54 -2.50
C TRP A 74 12.32 -9.07 -3.93
N SER A 75 13.54 -9.18 -4.47
CA SER A 75 13.80 -9.61 -5.85
C SER A 75 13.17 -10.97 -6.22
N SER A 76 13.03 -11.87 -5.25
CA SER A 76 12.40 -13.18 -5.44
C SER A 76 10.86 -13.15 -5.39
N GLU A 77 10.29 -12.15 -4.71
CA GLU A 77 8.86 -11.96 -4.55
C GLU A 77 8.28 -11.07 -5.66
N GLU A 78 9.04 -10.07 -6.11
CA GLU A 78 8.67 -9.07 -7.11
C GLU A 78 8.08 -9.72 -8.38
N LYS A 79 8.75 -10.73 -8.92
CA LYS A 79 8.29 -11.50 -10.09
C LYS A 79 6.90 -12.14 -9.87
N GLN A 80 6.57 -12.49 -8.64
CA GLN A 80 5.27 -13.06 -8.28
C GLN A 80 4.20 -11.98 -8.11
N TRP A 81 4.59 -10.74 -7.81
CA TRP A 81 3.67 -9.60 -7.71
C TRP A 81 3.17 -9.18 -9.09
N GLU A 82 4.05 -9.21 -10.10
CA GLU A 82 3.68 -8.97 -11.50
C GLU A 82 2.75 -10.05 -12.05
N ALA A 83 2.94 -11.29 -11.61
CA ALA A 83 2.16 -12.43 -12.07
C ALA A 83 0.68 -12.26 -11.75
N CYS A 84 -0.13 -12.13 -12.80
CA CYS A 84 -1.58 -12.06 -12.68
C CYS A 84 -2.21 -12.92 -13.77
N ARG A 85 -2.74 -14.08 -13.33
CA ARG A 85 -3.41 -15.08 -14.17
C ARG A 85 -4.92 -14.84 -14.14
N SER A 86 -5.34 -13.66 -14.60
CA SER A 86 -6.76 -13.33 -14.76
C SER A 86 -7.15 -13.27 -16.23
N LYS A 87 -8.43 -13.51 -16.50
CA LYS A 87 -9.04 -13.21 -17.81
C LYS A 87 -9.17 -11.70 -18.05
N THR A 88 -9.08 -10.90 -16.99
CA THR A 88 -9.06 -9.43 -17.03
C THR A 88 -7.64 -8.89 -17.03
N THR A 89 -7.46 -7.64 -17.46
CA THR A 89 -6.14 -6.98 -17.52
C THR A 89 -5.46 -6.83 -16.15
N THR A 90 -6.26 -6.80 -15.06
CA THR A 90 -5.81 -6.66 -13.67
C THR A 90 -6.21 -7.85 -12.82
N CYS A 91 -5.57 -8.03 -11.65
CA CYS A 91 -5.96 -8.97 -10.60
C CYS A 91 -6.43 -8.24 -9.34
N ALA A 92 -7.30 -7.24 -9.51
CA ALA A 92 -7.75 -6.37 -8.43
C ALA A 92 -8.32 -7.14 -7.22
N GLU A 93 -9.06 -8.23 -7.46
CA GLU A 93 -9.60 -9.07 -6.38
C GLU A 93 -8.50 -9.68 -5.50
N LYS A 94 -7.40 -10.17 -6.10
CA LYS A 94 -6.23 -10.66 -5.35
C LYS A 94 -5.63 -9.55 -4.49
N TYR A 95 -5.50 -8.34 -5.05
CA TYR A 95 -4.90 -7.21 -4.34
C TYR A 95 -5.75 -6.80 -3.13
N ALA A 96 -7.08 -6.79 -3.32
CA ALA A 96 -8.04 -6.50 -2.26
C ALA A 96 -8.05 -7.58 -1.17
N GLN A 97 -7.98 -8.86 -1.53
CA GLN A 97 -7.87 -9.97 -0.57
C GLN A 97 -6.61 -9.86 0.29
N GLU A 98 -5.46 -9.54 -0.33
CA GLU A 98 -4.22 -9.29 0.41
C GLU A 98 -4.35 -8.11 1.37
N SER A 99 -4.97 -7.00 0.93
CA SER A 99 -5.22 -5.83 1.78
C SER A 99 -6.16 -6.17 2.95
N ALA A 100 -7.24 -6.92 2.71
CA ALA A 100 -8.17 -7.33 3.75
C ALA A 100 -7.51 -8.24 4.80
N LEU A 101 -6.61 -9.15 4.38
CA LEU A 101 -5.85 -9.98 5.32
C LEU A 101 -4.90 -9.13 6.18
N LEU A 102 -4.19 -8.18 5.57
CA LEU A 102 -3.29 -7.27 6.29
C LEU A 102 -4.05 -6.28 7.18
N ALA A 103 -5.30 -5.95 6.84
CA ALA A 103 -6.15 -5.11 7.66
C ALA A 103 -6.41 -5.75 9.04
N CYS A 104 -6.53 -7.09 9.11
CA CYS A 104 -6.67 -7.78 10.39
C CYS A 104 -5.54 -7.44 11.37
N ASP A 105 -4.29 -7.45 10.89
CA ASP A 105 -3.12 -7.10 11.70
C ASP A 105 -3.08 -5.62 12.08
N ALA A 106 -3.68 -4.76 11.23
CA ALA A 106 -3.81 -3.32 11.49
C ALA A 106 -4.78 -3.02 12.64
N TYR A 107 -5.86 -3.80 12.76
CA TYR A 107 -6.83 -3.66 13.85
C TYR A 107 -6.36 -4.32 15.16
N GLU A 108 -5.42 -5.27 15.10
CA GLU A 108 -5.00 -6.06 16.25
C GLU A 108 -4.44 -5.18 17.39
N GLY A 109 -5.10 -5.24 18.55
CA GLY A 109 -4.69 -4.53 19.76
C GLY A 109 -4.94 -3.02 19.72
N VAL A 110 -5.73 -2.51 18.77
CA VAL A 110 -6.11 -1.10 18.69
C VAL A 110 -7.52 -0.89 19.21
N GLU A 111 -7.66 -0.02 20.20
CA GLU A 111 -8.93 0.40 20.76
C GLU A 111 -9.19 1.91 20.56
N GLN A 112 -10.42 2.32 20.86
CA GLN A 112 -10.83 3.72 20.81
C GLN A 112 -10.05 4.54 21.86
N ASP A 113 -9.62 5.73 21.47
CA ASP A 113 -8.85 6.69 22.27
C ASP A 113 -7.43 6.25 22.66
N ASP A 114 -6.93 5.15 22.10
CA ASP A 114 -5.55 4.69 22.27
C ASP A 114 -4.50 5.72 21.83
N THR A 115 -3.28 5.54 22.31
CA THR A 115 -2.10 6.26 21.80
C THR A 115 -1.14 5.29 21.14
N LEU A 116 -1.12 5.29 19.81
CA LEU A 116 -0.19 4.50 19.01
C LEU A 116 1.15 5.24 18.91
N GLY A 117 2.24 4.52 19.15
CA GLY A 117 3.61 5.01 19.11
C GLY A 117 4.57 3.98 18.50
N ASP A 118 5.81 3.94 19.00
CA ASP A 118 6.91 3.17 18.38
C ASP A 118 6.59 1.69 18.15
N GLU A 119 5.95 1.01 19.10
CA GLU A 119 5.59 -0.41 18.96
C GLU A 119 4.69 -0.66 17.75
N TYR A 120 3.63 0.14 17.61
CA TYR A 120 2.72 0.05 16.46
C TYR A 120 3.41 0.48 15.17
N TYR A 121 4.20 1.55 15.23
CA TYR A 121 4.96 2.08 14.11
C TYR A 121 5.89 1.04 13.50
N PHE A 122 6.72 0.37 14.30
CA PHE A 122 7.65 -0.64 13.82
C PHE A 122 6.96 -1.91 13.33
N LYS A 123 5.75 -2.22 13.82
CA LYS A 123 4.91 -3.29 13.26
C LYS A 123 4.32 -2.92 11.90
N ALA A 124 3.81 -1.69 11.75
CA ALA A 124 3.10 -1.25 10.55
C ALA A 124 4.03 -0.87 9.38
N LEU A 125 5.17 -0.22 9.67
CA LEU A 125 6.09 0.30 8.67
C LEU A 125 6.53 -0.72 7.59
N PRO A 126 7.00 -1.94 7.93
CA PRO A 126 7.40 -2.90 6.90
C PRO A 126 6.24 -3.33 5.99
N VAL A 127 5.01 -3.38 6.52
CA VAL A 127 3.81 -3.67 5.72
C VAL A 127 3.53 -2.53 4.76
N VAL A 128 3.54 -1.29 5.25
CA VAL A 128 3.30 -0.09 4.43
C VAL A 128 4.31 0.01 3.28
N GLN A 129 5.61 -0.16 3.57
CA GLN A 129 6.66 -0.11 2.55
C GLN A 129 6.47 -1.20 1.47
N LYS A 130 6.11 -2.41 1.89
CA LYS A 130 5.86 -3.52 0.96
C LYS A 130 4.61 -3.29 0.11
N ARG A 131 3.55 -2.70 0.66
CA ARG A 131 2.33 -2.35 -0.10
C ARG A 131 2.55 -1.23 -1.09
N LEU A 132 3.36 -0.22 -0.75
CA LEU A 132 3.81 0.82 -1.69
C LEU A 132 4.56 0.19 -2.88
N ALA A 133 5.51 -0.71 -2.59
CA ALA A 133 6.27 -1.43 -3.62
C ALA A 133 5.36 -2.26 -4.53
N GLN A 134 4.48 -3.07 -3.94
CA GLN A 134 3.53 -3.91 -4.68
C GLN A 134 2.60 -3.07 -5.57
N GLY A 135 2.08 -1.96 -5.06
CA GLY A 135 1.24 -1.03 -5.82
C GLY A 135 1.96 -0.48 -7.05
N GLY A 136 3.22 -0.04 -6.89
CA GLY A 136 4.05 0.45 -7.99
C GLY A 136 4.35 -0.62 -9.06
N VAL A 137 4.83 -1.80 -8.62
CA VAL A 137 5.14 -2.93 -9.52
C VAL A 137 3.91 -3.39 -10.29
N ARG A 138 2.77 -3.55 -9.60
CA ARG A 138 1.53 -4.00 -10.24
C ARG A 138 0.94 -2.94 -11.17
N LEU A 139 1.02 -1.65 -10.82
CA LEU A 139 0.60 -0.58 -11.71
C LEU A 139 1.42 -0.61 -13.01
N ALA A 140 2.74 -0.73 -12.91
CA ALA A 140 3.62 -0.85 -14.08
C ALA A 140 3.26 -2.06 -14.94
N ALA A 141 3.08 -3.24 -14.33
CA ALA A 141 2.68 -4.46 -15.04
C ALA A 141 1.31 -4.32 -15.73
N ILE A 142 0.32 -3.68 -15.08
CA ILE A 142 -0.99 -3.42 -15.67
C ILE A 142 -0.88 -2.49 -16.88
N LEU A 143 -0.17 -1.37 -16.75
CA LEU A 143 0.01 -0.41 -17.84
C LEU A 143 0.75 -1.05 -19.01
N ASN A 144 1.80 -1.82 -18.74
CA ASN A 144 2.53 -2.58 -19.76
C ASN A 144 1.60 -3.52 -20.52
N ARG A 145 0.68 -4.24 -19.85
CA ARG A 145 -0.31 -5.10 -20.53
C ARG A 145 -1.32 -4.31 -21.36
N ILE A 146 -1.80 -3.18 -20.85
CA ILE A 146 -2.74 -2.31 -21.57
C ILE A 146 -2.11 -1.81 -22.87
N PHE A 147 -0.86 -1.35 -22.82
CA PHE A 147 -0.22 -0.66 -23.93
C PHE A 147 0.66 -1.55 -24.83
N SER A 148 1.05 -2.75 -24.39
CA SER A 148 1.74 -3.74 -25.27
C SER A 148 0.83 -4.37 -26.32
N GLY A 149 -0.50 -4.26 -26.15
CA GLY A 149 -1.51 -4.94 -26.98
C GLY A 149 -1.92 -4.27 -28.30
N ASN A 150 -1.31 -3.16 -28.74
CA ASN A 150 -1.78 -2.41 -29.92
C ASN A 150 -0.77 -2.29 -31.09
N GLY A 151 0.07 -3.31 -31.29
CA GLY A 151 0.94 -3.45 -32.47
C GLY A 151 0.29 -4.08 -33.72
N ARG A 152 -1.05 -4.16 -33.80
CA ARG A 152 -1.79 -4.54 -35.01
C ARG A 152 -2.80 -3.47 -35.37
N LEU A 153 -2.29 -2.32 -35.82
CA LEU A 153 -3.05 -1.49 -36.74
C LEU A 153 -3.23 -2.31 -38.03
N GLN A 154 -4.48 -2.64 -38.33
CA GLN A 154 -4.87 -3.11 -39.64
C GLN A 154 -4.43 -2.05 -40.65
N SER A 155 -3.44 -2.38 -41.47
CA SER A 155 -3.23 -1.67 -42.72
C SER A 155 -4.47 -1.90 -43.58
N ILE A 156 -5.19 -0.83 -43.83
CA ILE A 156 -6.22 -0.70 -44.87
C ILE A 156 -5.54 -0.87 -46.24
#